data_AF-A0A6G1K897-F1
#
_entry.id   AF-A0A6G1K897-F1
#
_cell.length_a   1.000
_cell.length_b   1.000
_cell.length_c   1.000
_cell.angle_alpha   90.00
_cell.angle_beta   90.00
_cell.angle_gamma   90.00
#
_symmetry.space_group_name_H-M   'P 1'
#
loop_
_entity.id
_entity.type
_entity.pdbx_description
1 polymer ?
#
loop_
_entity_poly.entity_id
_entity_poly.type
_entity_poly.pdbx_seq_one_letter_code
_entity_poly.pdbx_strand_id
1 'polypeptide(L)' 'MCYFEMIHFSQCGHNEKNLIQYCHFARNDPLHQCFGAWNVKREWTQNGTKCEDC' A
#
# COMPACT_ATOMS: atom_id res chain seq x y z
N MET A 1 10.21 -8.68 5.35
CA MET A 1 9.53 -8.07 4.19
C MET A 1 8.55 -7.01 4.67
N CYS A 2 8.33 -5.96 3.88
CA CYS A 2 7.29 -4.98 4.14
C CYS A 2 5.93 -5.58 3.72
N TYR A 3 4.85 -5.30 4.44
CA TYR A 3 3.50 -5.71 4.04
C TYR A 3 2.65 -4.50 3.74
N PHE A 4 1.86 -4.62 2.67
CA PHE A 4 0.98 -3.59 2.19
C PHE A 4 -0.46 -4.08 2.17
N GLU A 5 -1.38 -3.13 2.23
CA GLU A 5 -2.73 -3.33 1.72
C GLU A 5 -2.88 -2.62 0.39
N MET A 6 -3.68 -3.21 -0.51
CA MET A 6 -4.04 -2.59 -1.78
C MET A 6 -5.51 -2.18 -1.76
N ILE A 7 -5.76 -0.94 -2.15
CA ILE A 7 -7.11 -0.36 -2.23
C ILE A 7 -7.41 -0.13 -3.70
N HIS A 8 -8.51 -0.69 -4.19
CA HIS A 8 -9.00 -0.49 -5.55
C HIS A 8 -10.14 0.53 -5.52
N PHE A 9 -9.98 1.67 -6.18
CA PHE A 9 -11.02 2.70 -6.23
C PHE A 9 -11.91 2.50 -7.46
N SER A 10 -13.14 1.99 -7.25
CA SER A 10 -14.04 1.65 -8.36
C SER A 10 -14.53 2.87 -9.17
N GLN A 11 -14.45 4.08 -8.60
CA GLN A 11 -14.93 5.31 -9.24
C GLN A 11 -13.94 5.94 -10.23
N CYS A 12 -12.63 5.68 -10.09
CA CYS A 12 -11.60 6.21 -10.99
C CYS A 12 -10.71 5.11 -11.60
N GLY A 13 -10.80 3.87 -11.14
CA GLY A 13 -9.97 2.76 -11.62
C GLY A 13 -8.51 2.80 -11.11
N HIS A 14 -8.18 3.76 -10.25
CA HIS A 14 -6.86 3.84 -9.62
C HIS A 14 -6.71 2.84 -8.47
N ASN A 15 -5.46 2.50 -8.17
CA ASN A 15 -5.09 1.64 -7.06
C ASN A 15 -4.12 2.37 -6.14
N GLU A 16 -4.32 2.23 -4.83
CA GLU A 16 -3.41 2.76 -3.82
C GLU A 16 -2.80 1.63 -3.01
N LYS A 17 -1.54 1.82 -2.61
CA LYS A 17 -0.77 0.83 -1.87
C LYS A 17 -0.31 1.43 -0.54
N ASN A 18 -0.93 0.99 0.55
CA ASN A 18 -0.66 1.50 1.89
C ASN A 18 0.19 0.53 2.70
N LEU A 19 1.26 1.04 3.31
CA LEU A 19 2.17 0.23 4.12
C LEU A 19 1.52 -0.06 5.48
N ILE A 20 1.29 -1.34 5.76
CA ILE A 20 0.67 -1.80 7.02
C ILE A 20 1.68 -2.41 8.00
N GLN A 21 2.83 -2.85 7.50
CA GLN A 21 3.88 -3.41 8.34
C GLN A 21 5.26 -3.18 7.74
N TYR A 22 6.11 -2.52 8.52
CA TYR A 22 7.52 -2.35 8.20
C TYR A 22 8.30 -3.66 8.37
N CYS A 23 9.21 -3.93 7.44
CA CYS A 23 10.20 -4.99 7.59
C CYS A 23 11.17 -4.66 8.76
N HIS A 24 11.95 -5.63 9.23
CA HIS A 24 12.88 -5.41 10.35
C HIS A 24 13.85 -4.24 10.08
N PHE A 25 14.38 -4.13 8.86
CA PHE A 25 15.30 -3.07 8.47
C PHE A 25 14.61 -1.69 8.37
N ALA A 26 13.37 -1.67 7.90
CA ALA A 26 12.59 -0.45 7.68
C ALA A 26 12.11 0.22 8.98
N ARG A 27 12.09 -0.50 10.10
CA ARG A 27 11.66 0.06 11.40
C ARG A 27 12.60 1.14 11.94
N ASN A 28 13.86 1.10 11.52
CA ASN A 28 14.91 2.00 12.02
C ASN A 28 15.39 3.00 10.96
N ASP A 29 14.89 2.89 9.72
CA ASP A 29 15.28 3.74 8.60
C ASP A 29 14.02 4.32 7.94
N PRO A 30 13.68 5.60 8.20
CA PRO A 30 12.48 6.22 7.66
C PRO A 30 12.53 6.40 6.13
N LEU A 31 13.72 6.29 5.52
CA LEU A 31 13.90 6.32 4.07
C LEU A 31 14.01 4.91 3.47
N HIS A 32 13.62 3.87 4.20
CA HIS A 32 13.77 2.50 3.73
C HIS A 32 12.91 2.24 2.51
N GLN A 33 13.56 2.25 1.35
CA GLN A 33 12.96 1.85 0.10
C GLN A 33 12.99 0.32 0.03
N CYS A 34 11.83 -0.30 0.32
CA CYS A 34 11.61 -1.74 0.24
C CYS A 34 11.63 -2.19 -1.25
N PHE A 35 12.80 -2.14 -1.92
CA PHE A 35 12.97 -2.30 -3.37
C PHE A 35 12.69 -3.69 -3.94
N GLY A 36 12.60 -4.73 -3.09
CA GLY A 36 12.47 -6.11 -3.61
C GLY A 36 11.72 -7.11 -2.73
N ALA A 37 11.52 -6.84 -1.44
CA ALA A 37 10.87 -7.77 -0.52
C ALA A 37 9.63 -7.16 0.13
N TRP A 38 8.54 -7.13 -0.63
CA TRP A 38 7.23 -6.72 -0.15
C TRP A 38 6.14 -7.71 -0.54
N ASN A 39 5.09 -7.75 0.27
CA ASN A 39 3.93 -8.61 0.05
C ASN A 39 2.63 -7.80 0.26
N VAL A 40 1.60 -8.17 -0.47
CA VAL A 40 0.25 -7.66 -0.23
C VAL A 40 -0.45 -8.62 0.73
N LYS A 41 -0.86 -8.13 1.89
CA LYS A 41 -1.52 -8.94 2.91
C LYS A 41 -3.03 -9.03 2.70
N ARG A 42 -3.62 -7.95 2.17
CA ARG A 42 -5.04 -7.82 1.90
C ARG A 42 -5.28 -6.84 0.77
N GLU A 43 -6.36 -7.08 0.05
CA GLU A 43 -6.81 -6.26 -1.07
C GLU A 43 -8.31 -6.05 -0.91
N TRP A 44 -8.79 -4.83 -1.13
CA TRP A 44 -10.21 -4.52 -1.03
C TRP A 44 -10.59 -3.35 -1.93
N THR A 45 -11.88 -3.29 -2.29
CA THR A 45 -12.41 -2.26 -3.18
C THR A 45 -13.11 -1.18 -2.38
N GLN A 46 -12.68 0.06 -2.56
CA GLN A 46 -13.37 1.22 -2.02
C GLN A 46 -14.42 1.69 -3.03
N ASN A 47 -15.68 1.62 -2.61
CA ASN A 47 -16.83 2.06 -3.39
C ASN A 47 -17.31 3.43 -2.90
N GLY A 48 -17.71 4.29 -3.83
CA GLY A 48 -18.31 5.59 -3.52
C GLY A 48 -17.32 6.70 -3.16
N THR A 49 -16.00 6.48 -3.33
CA THR A 49 -14.98 7.53 -3.16
C THR A 49 -13.94 7.41 -4.28
N LYS A 50 -13.41 8.54 -4.74
CA LYS A 50 -12.24 8.60 -5.63
C LYS A 50 -10.96 8.62 -4.77
N CYS A 51 -9.83 8.24 -5.36
CA CYS A 51 -8.53 8.43 -4.71
C CYS A 51 -8.20 9.93 -4.51
N GLU A 52 -7.28 10.24 -3.60
CA GLU A 52 -6.91 11.62 -3.28
C GLU A 52 -6.23 12.36 -4.46
N ASP A 53 -5.47 11.65 -5.29
CA ASP A 53 -4.73 12.15 -6.45
C ASP A 53 -5.51 12.07 -7.78
N CYS A 54 -6.85 12.10 -7.73
CA CYS A 54 -7.69 11.98 -8.93
C CYS A 54 -7.79 13.26 -9.76
#